data_AF-E4LH26-F1
#
_entry.id   AF-E4LH26-F1
#
_cell.length_a   1.000
_cell.length_b   1.000
_cell.length_c   1.000
_cell.angle_alpha   90.00
_cell.angle_beta   90.00
_cell.angle_gamma   90.00
#
_symmetry.space_group_name_H-M   'P 1'
#
loop_
_entity.id
_entity.type
_entity.pdbx_description
1 polymer ?
#
loop_
_entity_poly.entity_id
_entity_poly.type
_entity_poly.pdbx_seq_one_letter_code
_entity_poly.pdbx_strand_id
1 'polypeptide(L)'
;MTITFRTAASFKQNDQYIMMPEVGLILNSLLQRWNTFSPRLKLEEEDLRGHLAQLCRVSGYSLRSQKFGIEGQTIHGFVGRLRLYFAANDMQRRLFGVLFRFAPFAGIGIKTALGMGAVDVELHD
;
A
#
# COMPACT_ATOMS: atom_id res chain seq x y z
N MET A 1 12.13 5.09 2.58
CA MET A 1 11.15 4.33 3.40
C MET A 1 11.21 2.85 3.07
N THR A 2 10.96 1.99 4.05
CA THR A 2 10.79 0.55 3.87
C THR A 2 9.39 0.12 4.29
N ILE A 3 8.73 -0.71 3.48
CA ILE A 3 7.48 -1.39 3.81
C ILE A 3 7.79 -2.88 3.91
N THR A 4 7.39 -3.51 5.01
CA THR A 4 7.50 -4.95 5.19
C THR A 4 6.10 -5.55 5.22
N PHE A 5 5.71 -6.23 4.14
CA PHE A 5 4.49 -7.03 4.09
C PHE A 5 4.70 -8.29 4.93
N ARG A 6 3.99 -8.36 6.06
CA ARG A 6 4.03 -9.46 7.04
C ARG A 6 3.14 -10.63 6.65
N THR A 7 2.03 -10.32 5.99
CA THR A 7 1.11 -11.31 5.41
C THR A 7 0.97 -11.06 3.91
N ALA A 8 0.49 -12.07 3.19
CA ALA A 8 0.28 -11.98 1.75
C ALA A 8 -0.62 -10.78 1.41
N ALA A 9 -0.15 -9.93 0.50
CA ALA A 9 -0.90 -8.80 -0.03
C ALA A 9 -1.20 -9.03 -1.51
N SER A 10 -2.35 -8.55 -1.95
CA SER A 10 -2.78 -8.60 -3.35
C SER A 10 -3.69 -7.41 -3.61
N PHE A 11 -3.81 -7.01 -4.86
CA PHE A 11 -4.77 -6.01 -5.29
C PHE A 11 -5.80 -6.65 -6.22
N LYS A 12 -6.91 -5.98 -6.46
CA LYS A 12 -7.91 -6.42 -7.43
C LYS A 12 -8.18 -5.30 -8.42
N GLN A 13 -8.01 -5.59 -9.71
CA GLN A 13 -8.30 -4.66 -10.80
C GLN A 13 -8.93 -5.45 -11.95
N ASN A 14 -10.03 -4.96 -12.52
CA ASN A 14 -10.75 -5.61 -13.63
C ASN A 14 -11.00 -7.11 -13.36
N ASP A 15 -11.48 -7.42 -12.15
CA ASP A 15 -11.72 -8.77 -11.63
C ASP A 15 -10.51 -9.72 -11.54
N GLN A 16 -9.30 -9.23 -11.80
CA GLN A 16 -8.07 -9.99 -11.68
C GLN A 16 -7.30 -9.62 -10.42
N TYR A 17 -6.65 -10.62 -9.81
CA TYR A 17 -5.74 -10.41 -8.69
C TYR A 17 -4.36 -9.98 -9.20
N ILE A 18 -3.88 -8.85 -8.70
CA ILE A 18 -2.55 -8.32 -9.02
C ILE A 18 -1.61 -8.69 -7.89
N MET A 19 -0.64 -9.56 -8.21
CA MET A 19 0.35 -10.08 -7.27
C MET A 19 1.68 -9.33 -7.32
N MET A 20 1.68 -8.09 -7.82
CA MET A 20 2.84 -7.21 -7.86
C MET A 20 2.60 -5.96 -6.99
N PRO A 21 3.63 -5.47 -6.29
CA PRO A 21 3.54 -4.33 -5.38
C PRO A 21 3.56 -2.99 -6.14
N GLU A 22 2.59 -2.76 -7.02
CA GLU A 22 2.53 -1.54 -7.79
C GLU A 22 2.27 -0.34 -6.88
N VAL A 23 3.13 0.68 -6.97
CA VAL A 23 3.06 1.88 -6.12
C VAL A 23 1.69 2.57 -6.24
N GLY A 24 1.16 2.69 -7.45
CA GLY A 24 -0.15 3.29 -7.68
C GLY A 24 -1.28 2.53 -6.98
N LEU A 25 -1.23 1.18 -6.95
CA LEU A 25 -2.22 0.35 -6.25
C LEU A 25 -2.07 0.41 -4.73
N ILE A 26 -0.82 0.49 -4.24
CA ILE A 26 -0.54 0.73 -2.82
C ILE A 26 -1.14 2.07 -2.38
N LEU A 27 -0.83 3.14 -3.11
CA LEU A 27 -1.34 4.48 -2.82
C LEU A 27 -2.86 4.54 -2.91
N ASN A 28 -3.46 3.94 -3.94
CA ASN A 28 -4.90 3.86 -4.08
C ASN A 28 -5.54 3.16 -2.88
N SER A 29 -4.97 2.04 -2.43
CA SER A 29 -5.49 1.31 -1.26
C SER A 29 -5.43 2.17 0.01
N LEU A 30 -4.33 2.89 0.24
CA LEU A 30 -4.18 3.73 1.42
C LEU A 30 -5.09 4.97 1.37
N LEU A 31 -5.21 5.64 0.22
CA LEU A 31 -6.09 6.79 0.04
C LEU A 31 -7.56 6.41 0.26
N GLN A 32 -8.02 5.31 -0.34
CA GLN A 32 -9.38 4.82 -0.13
C GLN A 32 -9.66 4.55 1.35
N ARG A 33 -8.77 3.82 2.03
CA ARG A 33 -8.91 3.52 3.46
C ARG A 33 -8.86 4.78 4.31
N TRP A 34 -7.92 5.69 4.04
CA TRP A 34 -7.83 6.96 4.74
C TRP A 34 -9.14 7.73 4.63
N ASN A 35 -9.68 7.87 3.41
CA ASN A 35 -10.95 8.57 3.21
C ASN A 35 -12.11 7.85 3.92
N THR A 36 -12.12 6.51 4.03
CA THR A 36 -13.12 5.80 4.82
C THR A 36 -13.02 6.10 6.32
N PHE A 37 -11.81 6.10 6.90
CA PHE A 37 -11.61 6.23 8.35
C PHE A 37 -11.42 7.67 8.85
N SER A 38 -11.15 8.63 7.96
CA SER A 38 -10.90 10.04 8.29
C SER A 38 -11.95 10.96 7.66
N PRO A 39 -13.22 10.92 8.10
CA PRO A 39 -14.32 11.64 7.46
C PRO A 39 -14.17 13.17 7.49
N ARG A 40 -13.42 13.71 8.46
CA ARG A 40 -13.18 15.16 8.61
C ARG A 40 -12.00 15.68 7.79
N LEU A 41 -11.11 14.79 7.35
CA LEU A 41 -9.90 15.14 6.59
C LEU A 41 -9.77 14.16 5.42
N LYS A 42 -10.48 14.47 4.34
CA LYS A 42 -10.44 13.72 3.09
C LYS A 42 -9.24 14.15 2.26
N LEU A 43 -8.65 13.20 1.56
CA LEU A 43 -7.58 13.38 0.58
C LEU A 43 -8.15 13.01 -0.79
N GLU A 44 -8.89 13.95 -1.38
CA GLU A 44 -9.71 13.75 -2.60
C GLU A 44 -9.40 14.81 -3.67
N GLU A 45 -8.12 15.20 -3.79
CA GLU A 45 -7.69 16.05 -4.90
C GLU A 45 -7.69 15.29 -6.23
N GLU A 46 -7.94 16.02 -7.31
CA GLU A 46 -7.91 15.47 -8.67
C GLU A 46 -6.53 14.84 -8.95
N ASP A 47 -6.56 13.57 -9.37
CA ASP A 47 -5.40 12.72 -9.63
C ASP A 47 -4.31 12.74 -8.52
N LEU A 48 -4.68 12.93 -7.25
CA LEU A 48 -3.72 12.89 -6.13
C LEU A 48 -2.88 11.62 -6.13
N ARG A 49 -3.50 10.48 -6.45
CA ARG A 49 -2.83 9.19 -6.61
C ARG A 49 -1.75 9.26 -7.70
N GLY A 50 -2.07 9.79 -8.89
CA GLY A 50 -1.13 9.92 -9.99
C GLY A 50 0.03 10.83 -9.63
N HIS A 51 -0.25 12.00 -9.05
CA HIS A 51 0.76 12.92 -8.55
C HIS A 51 1.70 12.25 -7.54
N LEU A 52 1.18 11.59 -6.50
CA LEU A 52 2.01 10.91 -5.50
C LEU A 52 2.80 9.73 -6.08
N ALA A 53 2.22 9.00 -7.04
CA ALA A 53 2.90 7.87 -7.68
C ALA A 53 4.12 8.32 -8.49
N GLN A 54 4.04 9.46 -9.18
CA GLN A 54 5.16 10.02 -9.97
C GLN A 54 6.36 10.42 -9.10
N LEU A 55 6.11 10.82 -7.85
CA LEU A 55 7.15 11.19 -6.88
C LEU A 55 7.82 9.96 -6.23
N CYS A 56 7.26 8.77 -6.43
CA CYS A 56 7.69 7.54 -5.78
C CYS A 56 8.42 6.61 -6.73
N ARG A 57 9.53 6.04 -6.27
CA ARG A 57 10.29 5.03 -7.02
C ARG A 57 10.64 3.85 -6.13
N VAL A 58 10.57 2.64 -6.68
CA VAL A 58 11.11 1.45 -6.00
C VAL A 58 12.63 1.54 -6.02
N SER A 59 13.24 1.63 -4.85
CA SER A 59 14.70 1.70 -4.68
C SER A 59 15.33 0.34 -4.35
N GLY A 60 14.49 -0.67 -4.05
CA GLY A 60 14.92 -2.04 -3.86
C GLY A 60 13.78 -2.91 -3.35
N TYR A 61 13.90 -4.21 -3.48
CA TYR A 61 12.88 -5.15 -3.02
C TYR A 61 13.49 -6.51 -2.69
N SER A 62 12.82 -7.24 -1.80
CA SER A 62 13.04 -8.66 -1.53
C SER A 62 11.66 -9.26 -1.27
N LEU A 63 11.07 -9.77 -2.35
CA LEU A 63 9.68 -10.21 -2.38
C LEU A 63 9.60 -11.63 -2.91
N ARG A 64 8.61 -12.36 -2.43
CA ARG A 64 8.23 -13.67 -2.97
C ARG A 64 6.72 -13.76 -3.08
N SER A 65 6.25 -14.63 -3.97
CA SER A 65 4.84 -14.98 -4.00
C SER A 65 4.45 -15.77 -2.74
N GLN A 66 3.23 -15.56 -2.27
CA GLN A 66 2.66 -16.31 -1.16
C GLN A 66 1.18 -16.55 -1.44
N LYS A 67 0.74 -17.79 -1.24
CA LYS A 67 -0.67 -18.16 -1.26
C LYS A 67 -1.33 -17.79 0.07
N PHE A 68 -2.55 -17.29 0.01
CA PHE A 68 -3.40 -17.04 1.16
C PHE A 68 -4.69 -17.84 1.01
N GLY A 69 -4.90 -18.78 1.92
CA GLY A 69 -6.12 -19.58 1.96
C GLY A 69 -7.21 -18.86 2.71
N ILE A 70 -8.39 -18.77 2.10
CA ILE A 70 -9.66 -18.38 2.75
C ILE A 70 -10.70 -19.42 2.35
N GLU A 71 -11.76 -19.52 3.14
CA GLU A 71 -12.79 -20.56 2.94
C GLU A 71 -13.28 -20.60 1.48
N GLY A 72 -13.04 -21.73 0.81
CA GLY A 72 -13.45 -21.95 -0.59
C GLY A 72 -12.56 -21.33 -1.68
N GLN A 73 -11.51 -20.55 -1.37
CA GLN A 73 -10.65 -19.95 -2.39
C GLN A 73 -9.19 -19.75 -1.94
N THR A 74 -8.25 -19.81 -2.88
CA THR A 74 -6.85 -19.41 -2.66
C THR A 74 -6.54 -18.14 -3.43
N ILE A 75 -6.04 -17.11 -2.73
CA ILE A 75 -5.56 -15.88 -3.35
C ILE A 75 -4.04 -15.95 -3.47
N HIS A 76 -3.52 -15.62 -4.65
CA HIS A 76 -2.10 -15.42 -4.88
C HIS A 76 -1.74 -13.95 -4.62
N GLY A 77 -0.72 -13.74 -3.80
CA GLY A 77 -0.22 -12.42 -3.46
C GLY A 77 1.30 -12.41 -3.35
N PHE A 78 1.82 -11.30 -2.83
CA PHE A 78 3.23 -11.10 -2.53
C PHE A 78 3.43 -10.85 -1.04
N VAL A 79 4.62 -11.19 -0.54
CA VAL A 79 5.06 -10.93 0.84
C VAL A 79 6.54 -10.55 0.82
N GLY A 80 6.99 -9.85 1.85
CA GLY A 80 8.39 -9.45 2.01
C GLY A 80 8.58 -7.95 2.04
N ARG A 81 9.76 -7.49 1.63
CA ARG A 81 10.20 -6.10 1.83
C ARG A 81 10.22 -5.32 0.52
N LEU A 82 9.67 -4.12 0.55
CA LEU A 82 9.73 -3.13 -0.51
C LEU A 82 10.37 -1.85 0.02
N ARG A 83 11.40 -1.33 -0.67
CA ARG A 83 12.00 -0.04 -0.37
C ARG A 83 11.56 0.97 -1.41
N LEU A 84 11.10 2.11 -0.92
CA LEU A 84 10.62 3.21 -1.74
C LEU A 84 11.43 4.48 -1.45
N TYR A 85 11.74 5.21 -2.51
CA TYR A 85 12.33 6.54 -2.50
C TYR A 85 11.30 7.57 -2.95
N PHE A 86 11.26 8.71 -2.26
CA PHE A 86 10.34 9.83 -2.54
C PHE A 86 11.11 11.07 -2.95
N ALA A 87 11.00 11.41 -4.24
CA ALA A 87 11.50 12.66 -4.78
C ALA A 87 10.42 13.75 -4.62
N ALA A 88 10.26 14.24 -3.39
CA ALA A 88 9.14 15.09 -3.00
C ALA A 88 9.59 16.29 -2.16
N ASN A 89 8.82 17.39 -2.22
CA ASN A 89 8.97 18.54 -1.32
C ASN A 89 8.44 18.22 0.10
N ASP A 90 8.65 19.12 1.05
CA ASP A 90 8.30 18.88 2.45
C ASP A 90 6.81 18.60 2.68
N MET A 91 5.93 19.33 2.00
CA MET A 91 4.49 19.14 2.13
C MET A 91 4.06 17.77 1.59
N GLN A 92 4.56 17.38 0.41
CA GLN A 92 4.33 16.07 -0.18
C GLN A 92 4.89 14.93 0.69
N ARG A 93 6.08 15.11 1.28
CA ARG A 93 6.67 14.14 2.23
C ARG A 93 5.81 13.96 3.47
N ARG A 94 5.22 15.05 4.00
CA ARG A 94 4.30 14.97 5.15
C ARG A 94 3.02 14.22 4.79
N LEU A 95 2.40 14.53 3.66
CA LEU A 95 1.21 13.81 3.19
C LEU A 95 1.50 12.32 3.01
N PHE A 96 2.63 12.02 2.38
CA PHE A 96 3.10 10.66 2.19
C PHE A 96 3.35 9.95 3.53
N GLY A 97 4.02 10.63 4.47
CA GLY A 97 4.27 10.16 5.82
C GLY A 97 2.98 9.84 6.58
N VAL A 98 1.93 10.65 6.42
CA VAL A 98 0.60 10.37 7.01
C VAL A 98 0.03 9.04 6.49
N LEU A 99 -0.01 8.86 5.17
CA LEU A 99 -0.55 7.64 4.55
C LEU A 99 0.21 6.38 4.99
N PHE A 100 1.54 6.45 5.03
CA PHE A 100 2.36 5.27 5.35
C PHE A 100 2.53 5.01 6.85
N ARG A 101 2.39 6.03 7.72
CA ARG A 101 2.22 5.81 9.17
C ARG A 101 0.86 5.19 9.50
N PHE A 102 -0.15 5.44 8.68
CA PHE A 102 -1.47 4.82 8.82
C PHE A 102 -1.50 3.35 8.35
N ALA A 103 -0.62 2.97 7.40
CA ALA A 103 -0.63 1.66 6.76
C ALA A 103 -0.60 0.45 7.71
N PRO A 104 0.18 0.43 8.82
CA PRO A 104 0.19 -0.71 9.75
C PRO A 104 -1.16 -0.97 10.43
N PHE A 105 -1.98 0.06 10.61
CA PHE A 105 -3.32 -0.06 11.20
C PHE A 105 -4.37 -0.42 10.15
N ALA A 106 -4.20 0.10 8.93
CA ALA A 106 -5.17 -0.04 7.86
C ALA A 106 -5.03 -1.35 7.07
N GLY A 107 -3.81 -1.86 6.97
CA GLY A 107 -3.39 -2.85 5.96
C GLY A 107 -3.37 -2.26 4.54
N ILE A 108 -2.71 -2.97 3.62
CA ILE A 108 -2.58 -2.59 2.21
C ILE A 108 -3.15 -3.68 1.31
N GLY A 109 -4.02 -3.30 0.37
CA GLY A 109 -4.62 -4.20 -0.61
C GLY A 109 -5.99 -4.73 -0.19
N ILE A 110 -6.36 -5.90 -0.71
CA ILE A 110 -7.66 -6.53 -0.49
C ILE A 110 -7.68 -7.41 0.75
N LYS A 111 -8.89 -7.71 1.25
CA LYS A 111 -9.16 -8.71 2.30
C LYS A 111 -8.35 -8.51 3.59
N THR A 112 -8.03 -7.26 3.93
CA THR A 112 -7.24 -6.96 5.14
C THR A 112 -7.96 -7.30 6.44
N ALA A 113 -9.29 -7.20 6.47
CA ALA A 113 -10.11 -7.65 7.60
C ALA A 113 -10.03 -9.17 7.83
N LEU A 114 -9.56 -9.94 6.84
CA LEU A 114 -9.33 -11.38 6.93
C LEU A 114 -7.85 -11.72 7.15
N GLY A 115 -6.99 -10.73 7.42
CA GLY A 115 -5.57 -10.94 7.72
C GLY A 115 -4.59 -10.78 6.56
N MET A 116 -5.06 -10.45 5.34
CA MET A 116 -4.16 -10.11 4.22
C MET A 116 -3.56 -8.71 4.36
N GLY A 117 -2.41 -8.47 3.74
CA GLY A 117 -1.87 -7.13 3.59
C GLY A 117 -1.46 -6.43 4.89
N ALA A 118 -1.16 -7.17 5.95
CA ALA A 118 -0.59 -6.60 7.16
C ALA A 118 0.85 -6.12 6.86
N VAL A 119 1.18 -4.92 7.29
CA VAL A 119 2.47 -4.28 6.98
C VAL A 119 3.08 -3.62 8.21
N ASP A 120 4.41 -3.61 8.25
CA ASP A 120 5.18 -2.65 9.05
C ASP A 120 5.80 -1.61 8.13
N VAL A 121 5.98 -0.40 8.64
CA VAL A 121 6.57 0.72 7.91
C VAL A 121 7.69 1.35 8.72
N GLU A 122 8.85 1.50 8.08
CA GLU A 122 9.99 2.25 8.59
C GLU A 122 10.22 3.47 7.67
N LEU A 123 9.95 4.65 8.21
CA LEU A 123 10.33 5.90 7.57
C LEU A 123 11.80 6.19 7.89
N HIS A 124 12.56 6.54 6.86
CA HIS A 124 13.94 7.01 7.00
C HIS A 124 13.89 8.50 6.72
N ASP A 125 14.56 9.30 7.56
CA ASP A 125 14.61 10.76 7.44
C ASP A 125 15.27 11.21 6.13
#